data_AF-C8W6U1-F1
#
_entry.id   AF-C8W6U1-F1
#
_cell.length_a   1.000
_cell.length_b   1.000
_cell.length_c   1.000
_cell.angle_alpha   90.00
_cell.angle_beta   90.00
_cell.angle_gamma   90.00
#
_symmetry.space_group_name_H-M   'P 1'
#
loop_
_entity.id
_entity.type
_entity.pdbx_description
1 polymer ?
#
loop_
_entity_poly.entity_id
_entity_poly.type
_entity_poly.pdbx_seq_one_letter_code
_entity_poly.pdbx_strand_id
1 'polypeptide(L)'
;MGLLLLVIGAAALSFIYKAPCYIPPLRIIGDVSNSYCLQSPNEIGKLEQISFQGTKYKAIKLSDIISKAEPVANPSQLYLAGLDGFTPAIKAAEIEDCYISFTHQNGWEAVNLKHPVSSNTKMLTEIVVVSDGSSGDFALNVIDTENNLVRVTPGQLLSRPLTRYFYPEGRAAVQNNGKDYESQVYTKRLVFKLSDVTPVKEGDNLLVMTEKGKYRMVDNSGYFEVRDNNISYLQPEDRTILEQVRGVILRPPAASIMDTYYDARHYLEGGDRLLVLVLDGLNYNQYSYAAANGYMPFLKRYGTAVKASGVYPPASNVGLAALLTGQAPEENGIVSEKDRQLKASSIFAEANRLSKKVLFLEAAPNRLDTEIQPLPVTDRNSDGNTDDDLYETALANLDKGYDLIMVRFHDIDETGQRYGEIARPTMQAISSLDNYLSKIISKWSGKVIITANQGSMSGKLVGAEAIFSNNNMFVPYWRIP
;
A
#
# COMPACT_ATOMS: atom_id res chain seq x y z
N MET A 1 -8.45 93.21 28.42
CA MET A 1 -8.88 92.31 27.32
C MET A 1 -7.67 91.46 26.99
N GLY A 2 -7.56 90.19 27.36
CA GLY A 2 -8.45 89.08 27.02
C GLY A 2 -7.50 87.94 26.65
N LEU A 3 -6.98 87.27 27.69
CA LEU A 3 -6.05 86.15 27.62
C LEU A 3 -6.81 84.93 27.08
N LEU A 4 -6.45 84.40 25.91
CA LEU A 4 -7.00 83.13 25.41
C LEU A 4 -5.99 82.02 25.66
N LEU A 5 -6.27 81.23 26.70
CA LEU A 5 -5.68 79.93 26.99
C LEU A 5 -6.10 78.94 25.90
N LEU A 6 -5.14 78.22 25.33
CA LEU A 6 -5.41 76.96 24.64
C LEU A 6 -4.36 75.94 25.07
N VAL A 7 -4.72 75.18 26.10
CA VAL A 7 -4.01 73.99 26.57
C VAL A 7 -4.41 72.85 25.63
N ILE A 8 -3.52 72.43 24.75
CA ILE A 8 -3.66 71.16 24.03
C ILE A 8 -2.83 70.14 24.79
N GLY A 9 -3.51 69.29 25.56
CA GLY A 9 -2.93 68.10 26.16
C GLY A 9 -2.63 67.08 25.07
N ALA A 10 -1.34 66.82 24.82
CA ALA A 10 -0.91 65.67 24.03
C ALA A 10 -1.02 64.41 24.90
N ALA A 11 -2.13 63.70 24.80
CA ALA A 11 -2.22 62.32 25.26
C ALA A 11 -1.39 61.46 24.29
N ALA A 12 -0.18 61.08 24.72
CA ALA A 12 0.60 60.07 24.03
C ALA A 12 -0.11 58.72 24.15
N LEU A 13 -0.96 58.38 23.17
CA LEU A 13 -1.37 57.01 22.91
C LEU A 13 -0.15 56.26 22.39
N SER A 14 0.60 55.66 23.30
CA SER A 14 1.51 54.58 22.97
C SER A 14 0.68 53.39 22.49
N PHE A 15 0.46 53.33 21.16
CA PHE A 15 0.04 52.10 20.51
C PHE A 15 1.17 51.08 20.70
N ILE A 16 1.01 50.23 21.72
CA ILE A 16 1.77 48.99 21.83
C ILE A 16 1.32 48.14 20.65
N TYR A 17 2.05 48.23 19.54
CA TYR A 17 2.02 47.21 18.50
C TYR A 17 2.43 45.90 19.17
N LYS A 18 1.45 45.06 19.54
CA LYS A 18 1.72 43.65 19.82
C LYS A 18 2.27 43.07 18.53
N ALA A 19 3.59 42.90 18.47
CA ALA A 19 4.21 42.11 17.42
C ALA A 19 3.47 40.76 17.36
N PRO A 20 3.11 40.27 16.16
CA PRO A 20 2.49 38.96 16.04
C PRO A 20 3.42 37.94 16.70
N CYS A 21 2.93 37.29 17.76
CA CYS A 21 3.65 36.21 18.40
C CYS A 21 3.71 35.06 17.42
N TYR A 22 4.90 34.68 16.99
CA TYR A 22 5.09 33.48 16.18
C TYR A 22 4.65 32.27 17.00
N ILE A 23 3.69 31.52 16.47
CA ILE A 23 3.27 30.23 17.01
C ILE A 23 3.92 29.15 16.11
N PRO A 24 4.90 28.39 16.61
CA PRO A 24 5.47 27.28 15.83
C PRO A 24 4.39 26.25 15.53
N PRO A 25 4.45 25.55 14.39
CA PRO A 25 3.48 24.50 14.08
C PRO A 25 3.62 23.33 15.06
N LEU A 26 2.50 22.85 15.60
CA LEU A 26 2.41 21.58 16.33
C LEU A 26 1.88 20.51 15.38
N ARG A 27 2.66 19.47 15.10
CA ARG A 27 2.33 18.42 14.13
C ARG A 27 1.50 17.31 14.77
N ILE A 28 0.47 16.84 14.08
CA ILE A 28 -0.30 15.66 14.46
C ILE A 28 -0.04 14.61 13.38
N ILE A 29 0.61 13.50 13.76
CA ILE A 29 1.20 12.51 12.84
C ILE A 29 1.03 11.08 13.36
N GLY A 30 1.55 10.09 12.62
CA GLY A 30 1.43 8.67 12.96
C GLY A 30 0.24 8.02 12.28
N ASP A 31 -0.57 7.28 13.04
CA ASP A 31 -1.65 6.42 12.53
C ASP A 31 -2.95 7.19 12.30
N VAL A 32 -2.89 8.15 11.38
CA VAL A 32 -3.96 9.12 11.05
C VAL A 32 -4.12 9.25 9.54
N SER A 33 -5.35 9.37 9.03
CA SER A 33 -5.60 9.60 7.60
C SER A 33 -5.19 11.02 7.20
N ASN A 34 -5.34 11.96 8.12
CA ASN A 34 -5.06 13.37 7.90
C ASN A 34 -3.98 13.87 8.87
N SER A 35 -2.72 13.83 8.46
CA SER A 35 -1.64 14.51 9.18
C SER A 35 -1.73 16.02 8.95
N TYR A 36 -1.70 16.82 10.01
CA TYR A 36 -1.79 18.28 9.89
C TYR A 36 -0.97 19.02 10.96
N CYS A 37 -0.84 20.32 10.78
CA CYS A 37 -0.18 21.21 11.73
C CYS A 37 -1.19 22.16 12.36
N LEU A 38 -1.19 22.25 13.69
CA LEU A 38 -1.83 23.33 14.43
C LEU A 38 -0.96 24.57 14.42
N GLN A 39 -1.48 25.69 13.90
CA GLN A 39 -0.78 26.98 13.88
C GLN A 39 -1.42 28.00 14.82
N SER A 40 -2.58 27.68 15.40
CA SER A 40 -3.29 28.54 16.35
C SER A 40 -4.22 27.72 17.24
N PRO A 41 -4.33 28.07 18.54
CA PRO A 41 -5.28 27.44 19.45
C PRO A 41 -6.76 27.58 19.04
N ASN A 42 -7.08 28.49 18.10
CA ASN A 42 -8.46 28.72 17.66
C ASN A 42 -8.87 27.87 16.45
N GLU A 43 -7.96 27.05 15.89
CA GLU A 43 -8.21 26.28 14.66
C GLU A 43 -9.06 25.03 14.86
N ILE A 44 -9.21 24.57 16.11
CA ILE A 44 -9.89 23.31 16.43
C ILE A 44 -10.79 23.48 17.64
N GLY A 45 -12.04 23.03 17.48
CA GLY A 45 -12.98 22.89 18.57
C GLY A 45 -13.28 24.20 19.29
N LYS A 46 -13.72 24.07 20.55
CA LYS A 46 -14.01 25.20 21.42
C LYS A 46 -12.90 25.32 22.45
N LEU A 47 -12.32 26.52 22.59
CA LEU A 47 -11.40 26.80 23.68
C LEU A 47 -12.11 26.73 25.04
N GLU A 48 -11.53 25.96 25.95
CA GLU A 48 -11.98 25.83 27.33
C GLU A 48 -11.08 26.64 28.27
N GLN A 49 -11.70 27.15 29.34
CA GLN A 49 -11.00 27.78 30.46
C GLN A 49 -10.78 26.70 31.52
N ILE A 50 -9.54 26.27 31.71
CA ILE A 50 -9.18 25.29 32.73
C ILE A 50 -8.22 25.89 33.75
N SER A 51 -8.15 25.32 34.95
CA SER A 51 -7.19 25.72 35.99
C SER A 51 -6.39 24.50 36.44
N PHE A 52 -5.07 24.61 36.42
CA PHE A 52 -4.16 23.55 36.84
C PHE A 52 -3.00 24.16 37.63
N GLN A 53 -2.73 23.63 38.83
CA GLN A 53 -1.68 24.11 39.73
C GLN A 53 -1.67 25.63 39.97
N GLY A 54 -2.86 26.24 40.07
CA GLY A 54 -3.02 27.69 40.29
C GLY A 54 -2.89 28.55 39.03
N THR A 55 -2.56 27.96 37.88
CA THR A 55 -2.50 28.64 36.58
C THR A 55 -3.79 28.45 35.80
N LYS A 56 -4.30 29.52 35.17
CA LYS A 56 -5.45 29.47 34.27
C LYS A 56 -4.99 29.35 32.82
N TYR A 57 -5.59 28.42 32.08
CA TYR A 57 -5.26 28.16 30.68
C TYR A 57 -6.48 28.37 29.78
N LYS A 58 -6.21 28.84 28.56
CA LYS A 58 -7.08 28.69 27.39
C LYS A 58 -6.57 27.49 26.61
N ALA A 59 -7.34 26.41 26.55
CA ALA A 59 -6.86 25.16 25.99
C ALA A 59 -7.91 24.45 25.14
N ILE A 60 -7.45 23.62 24.20
CA ILE A 60 -8.29 22.74 23.38
C ILE A 60 -8.20 21.34 23.99
N LYS A 61 -9.29 20.56 23.94
CA LYS A 61 -9.24 19.15 24.32
C LYS A 61 -8.36 18.36 23.36
N LEU A 62 -7.52 17.49 23.91
CA LEU A 62 -6.69 16.59 23.13
C LEU A 62 -7.56 15.65 22.27
N SER A 63 -8.71 15.21 22.78
CA SER A 63 -9.67 14.40 22.02
C SER A 63 -10.09 15.05 20.71
N ASP A 64 -10.37 16.35 20.70
CA ASP A 64 -10.84 17.06 19.50
C ASP A 64 -9.73 17.16 18.43
N ILE A 65 -8.49 17.33 18.89
CA ILE A 65 -7.29 17.34 18.05
C ILE A 65 -7.11 15.96 17.38
N ILE A 66 -7.22 14.88 18.17
CA ILE A 66 -7.09 13.52 17.65
C ILE A 66 -8.25 13.18 16.72
N SER A 67 -9.49 13.52 17.05
CA SER A 67 -10.64 13.28 16.18
C SER A 67 -10.52 13.97 14.83
N LYS A 68 -10.00 15.21 14.76
CA LYS A 68 -9.75 15.91 13.49
C LYS A 68 -8.68 15.23 12.63
N ALA A 69 -7.74 14.52 13.25
CA ALA A 69 -6.70 13.79 12.53
C ALA A 69 -7.25 12.52 11.86
N GLU A 70 -8.45 12.08 12.24
CA GLU A 70 -9.11 10.88 11.70
C GLU A 70 -8.20 9.64 11.83
N PRO A 71 -8.05 9.08 13.05
CA PRO A 71 -7.23 7.89 13.24
C PRO A 71 -7.69 6.74 12.35
N VAL A 72 -6.74 6.08 11.69
CA VAL A 72 -7.03 5.01 10.70
C VAL A 72 -7.52 3.71 11.34
N ALA A 73 -7.36 3.58 12.67
CA ALA A 73 -7.77 2.47 13.51
C ALA A 73 -7.99 3.00 14.93
N ASN A 74 -8.41 2.14 15.86
CA ASN A 74 -8.59 2.54 17.24
C ASN A 74 -7.25 3.00 17.83
N PRO A 75 -7.12 4.27 18.25
CA PRO A 75 -5.92 4.74 18.93
C PRO A 75 -5.73 3.95 20.22
N SER A 76 -4.50 3.48 20.45
CA SER A 76 -4.11 2.79 21.68
C SER A 76 -3.28 3.70 22.58
N GLN A 77 -2.37 4.46 21.99
CA GLN A 77 -1.38 5.27 22.67
C GLN A 77 -1.13 6.58 21.91
N LEU A 78 -0.87 7.65 22.65
CA LEU A 78 -0.40 8.94 22.14
C LEU A 78 0.98 9.24 22.71
N TYR A 79 1.88 9.77 21.91
CA TYR A 79 3.16 10.32 22.37
C TYR A 79 3.18 11.83 22.16
N LEU A 80 3.51 12.59 23.20
CA LEU A 80 3.56 14.05 23.16
C LEU A 80 5.03 14.48 23.15
N ALA A 81 5.63 14.71 21.98
CA ALA A 81 7.06 15.00 21.88
C ALA A 81 7.32 16.50 21.98
N GLY A 82 8.15 16.90 22.96
CA GLY A 82 8.58 18.28 23.18
C GLY A 82 10.07 18.50 22.95
N LEU A 83 10.44 19.77 22.73
CA LEU A 83 11.85 20.19 22.68
C LEU A 83 12.50 20.29 24.05
N ASP A 84 11.72 20.12 25.13
CA ASP A 84 12.20 20.03 26.50
C ASP A 84 12.88 18.69 26.84
N GLY A 85 12.91 17.76 25.88
CA GLY A 85 13.52 16.44 26.02
C GLY A 85 12.59 15.37 26.57
N PHE A 86 11.32 15.71 26.88
CA PHE A 86 10.33 14.76 27.35
C PHE A 86 9.42 14.28 26.21
N THR A 87 9.00 13.01 26.30
CA THR A 87 8.02 12.41 25.39
C THR A 87 7.16 11.43 26.17
N PRO A 88 6.20 11.90 26.98
CA PRO A 88 5.29 11.04 27.70
C PRO A 88 4.39 10.27 26.72
N ALA A 89 4.16 9.02 27.08
CA ALA A 89 3.18 8.17 26.43
C ALA A 89 1.90 8.18 27.28
N ILE A 90 0.77 8.54 26.68
CA ILE A 90 -0.56 8.52 27.32
C ILE A 90 -1.47 7.54 26.59
N LYS A 91 -2.21 6.70 27.31
CA LYS A 91 -3.19 5.81 26.69
C LYS A 91 -4.33 6.63 26.07
N ALA A 92 -4.71 6.31 24.85
CA ALA A 92 -5.73 7.08 24.14
C ALA A 92 -7.11 7.04 24.82
N ALA A 93 -7.42 5.98 25.57
CA ALA A 93 -8.66 5.88 26.35
C ALA A 93 -8.69 6.81 27.59
N GLU A 94 -7.56 7.39 27.98
CA GLU A 94 -7.39 8.16 29.23
C GLU A 94 -7.18 9.67 28.95
N ILE A 95 -7.66 10.17 27.80
CA ILE A 95 -7.42 11.57 27.35
C ILE A 95 -8.58 12.54 27.62
N GLU A 96 -9.63 12.11 28.32
CA GLU A 96 -10.85 12.92 28.54
C GLU A 96 -10.60 14.30 29.15
N ASP A 97 -9.62 14.40 30.05
CA ASP A 97 -9.18 15.63 30.73
C ASP A 97 -7.73 16.00 30.37
N CYS A 98 -7.32 15.66 29.15
CA CYS A 98 -6.05 16.09 28.56
C CYS A 98 -6.30 17.24 27.60
N TYR A 99 -5.47 18.27 27.72
CA TYR A 99 -5.63 19.53 26.99
C TYR A 99 -4.33 20.00 26.39
N ILE A 100 -4.42 20.75 25.29
CA ILE A 100 -3.28 21.43 24.67
C ILE A 100 -3.51 22.94 24.74
N SER A 101 -2.53 23.67 25.27
CA SER A 101 -2.54 25.13 25.34
C SER A 101 -1.31 25.71 24.65
N PHE A 102 -1.37 26.99 24.30
CA PHE A 102 -0.21 27.75 23.84
C PHE A 102 0.05 28.92 24.77
N THR A 103 1.25 29.01 25.32
CA THR A 103 1.68 30.12 26.17
C THR A 103 3.01 30.69 25.69
N HIS A 104 3.25 31.98 25.95
CA HIS A 104 4.51 32.64 25.57
C HIS A 104 5.74 32.00 26.22
N GLN A 105 5.60 31.41 27.41
CA GLN A 105 6.70 30.84 28.17
C GLN A 105 7.00 29.40 27.76
N ASN A 106 5.96 28.57 27.58
CA ASN A 106 6.11 27.13 27.36
C ASN A 106 5.84 26.72 25.91
N GLY A 107 5.50 27.65 25.02
CA GLY A 107 5.05 27.32 23.66
C GLY A 107 3.78 26.49 23.71
N TRP A 108 3.69 25.50 22.82
CA TRP A 108 2.65 24.46 22.95
C TRP A 108 2.95 23.58 24.17
N GLU A 109 1.97 23.42 25.04
CA GLU A 109 2.11 22.60 26.24
C GLU A 109 0.90 21.69 26.47
N ALA A 110 1.18 20.48 26.97
CA ALA A 110 0.17 19.57 27.45
C ALA A 110 -0.23 19.93 28.88
N VAL A 111 -1.53 19.97 29.14
CA VAL A 111 -2.12 20.19 30.46
C VAL A 111 -3.04 19.02 30.76
N ASN A 112 -2.49 17.99 31.39
CA ASN A 112 -3.15 16.73 31.69
C ASN A 112 -3.57 16.72 33.16
N LEU A 113 -4.87 16.94 33.42
CA LEU A 113 -5.36 17.20 34.77
C LEU A 113 -5.30 15.97 35.69
N LYS A 114 -5.46 14.77 35.10
CA LYS A 114 -5.51 13.48 35.80
C LYS A 114 -4.22 12.66 35.74
N HIS A 115 -3.21 13.13 35.00
CA HIS A 115 -1.94 12.41 34.80
C HIS A 115 -0.82 13.02 35.65
N PRO A 116 0.28 12.27 35.91
CA PRO A 116 1.44 12.82 36.61
C PRO A 116 1.99 14.07 35.94
N VAL A 117 2.59 14.97 36.74
CA VAL A 117 3.13 16.26 36.24
C VAL A 117 4.15 16.07 35.12
N SER A 118 4.89 14.95 35.11
CA SER A 118 5.83 14.58 34.06
C SER A 118 5.19 14.36 32.68
N SER A 119 3.85 14.25 32.60
CA SER A 119 3.11 14.18 31.33
C SER A 119 2.83 15.56 30.71
N ASN A 120 3.03 16.65 31.47
CA ASN A 120 2.79 18.02 31.01
C ASN A 120 4.02 18.55 30.26
N THR A 121 4.22 18.03 29.06
CA THR A 121 5.34 18.38 28.18
C THR A 121 5.18 19.77 27.63
N LYS A 122 6.30 20.51 27.55
CA LYS A 122 6.38 21.88 27.06
C LYS A 122 7.10 21.91 25.72
N MET A 123 6.93 23.00 24.99
CA MET A 123 7.51 23.18 23.67
C MET A 123 7.20 22.00 22.75
N LEU A 124 5.95 21.53 22.79
CA LEU A 124 5.48 20.43 21.96
C LEU A 124 5.70 20.75 20.49
N THR A 125 6.26 19.78 19.78
CA THR A 125 6.43 19.83 18.33
C THR A 125 5.58 18.80 17.62
N GLU A 126 5.31 17.67 18.26
CA GLU A 126 4.58 16.55 17.67
C GLU A 126 3.64 15.89 18.68
N ILE A 127 2.47 15.48 18.19
CA ILE A 127 1.58 14.50 18.80
C ILE A 127 1.55 13.31 17.84
N VAL A 128 2.09 12.18 18.29
CA VAL A 128 2.10 10.93 17.51
C VAL A 128 0.96 10.05 17.97
N VAL A 129 0.07 9.70 17.05
CA VAL A 129 -1.02 8.74 17.27
C VAL A 129 -0.53 7.34 16.93
N VAL A 130 -0.70 6.40 17.85
CA VAL A 130 -0.38 4.98 17.64
C VAL A 130 -1.64 4.15 17.82
N SER A 131 -2.03 3.44 16.77
CA SER A 131 -3.23 2.61 16.77
C SER A 131 -2.92 1.18 17.18
N ASP A 132 -3.96 0.41 17.50
CA ASP A 132 -3.88 -1.01 17.89
C ASP A 132 -3.39 -1.95 16.76
N GLY A 133 -3.11 -1.42 15.56
CA GLY A 133 -2.63 -2.18 14.41
C GLY A 133 -3.72 -2.95 13.67
N SER A 134 -5.00 -2.70 13.95
CA SER A 134 -6.13 -3.35 13.27
C SER A 134 -6.26 -2.97 11.78
N SER A 135 -5.88 -1.74 11.40
CA SER A 135 -5.96 -1.25 10.00
C SER A 135 -4.89 -1.87 9.10
N GLY A 136 -5.32 -2.60 8.06
CA GLY A 136 -4.46 -3.34 7.12
C GLY A 136 -3.70 -2.43 6.16
N ASP A 137 -4.37 -1.40 5.69
CA ASP A 137 -4.01 -0.66 4.48
C ASP A 137 -2.94 0.40 4.74
N PHE A 138 -2.77 0.75 6.02
CA PHE A 138 -1.91 1.83 6.47
C PHE A 138 -0.48 1.37 6.81
N ALA A 139 -0.25 0.07 6.99
CA ALA A 139 1.02 -0.46 7.47
C ALA A 139 2.02 -0.74 6.34
N LEU A 140 3.32 -0.67 6.68
CA LEU A 140 4.36 -1.34 5.91
C LEU A 140 4.30 -2.83 6.23
N ASN A 141 4.19 -3.65 5.19
CA ASN A 141 4.24 -5.10 5.29
C ASN A 141 5.55 -5.62 4.68
N VAL A 142 6.22 -6.52 5.38
CA VAL A 142 7.42 -7.19 4.88
C VAL A 142 7.17 -8.69 4.92
N ILE A 143 7.36 -9.35 3.78
CA ILE A 143 7.10 -10.78 3.62
C ILE A 143 8.31 -11.46 2.97
N ASP A 144 8.42 -12.77 3.16
CA ASP A 144 9.17 -13.63 2.24
C ASP A 144 8.22 -14.64 1.59
N THR A 145 8.75 -15.57 0.81
CA THR A 145 7.95 -16.55 0.07
C THR A 145 7.12 -17.48 0.95
N GLU A 146 7.41 -17.56 2.25
CA GLU A 146 6.78 -18.49 3.18
C GLU A 146 6.01 -17.76 4.28
N ASN A 147 6.45 -16.58 4.72
CA ASN A 147 5.98 -15.93 5.94
C ASN A 147 5.67 -14.43 5.75
N ASN A 148 4.69 -13.96 6.53
CA ASN A 148 4.54 -12.53 6.83
C ASN A 148 5.50 -12.20 7.99
N LEU A 149 6.55 -11.43 7.72
CA LEU A 149 7.65 -11.21 8.66
C LEU A 149 7.38 -10.04 9.61
N VAL A 150 6.95 -8.91 9.04
CA VAL A 150 6.69 -7.68 9.78
C VAL A 150 5.46 -6.99 9.23
N ARG A 151 4.66 -6.47 10.14
CA ARG A 151 3.66 -5.44 9.87
C ARG A 151 3.86 -4.32 10.87
N VAL A 152 4.10 -3.10 10.38
CA VAL A 152 4.37 -1.96 11.25
C VAL A 152 3.79 -0.68 10.66
N THR A 153 3.16 0.12 11.51
CA THR A 153 2.58 1.41 11.09
C THR A 153 3.55 2.57 11.31
N PRO A 154 3.38 3.71 10.59
CA PRO A 154 4.09 4.95 10.87
C PRO A 154 4.09 5.35 12.35
N GLY A 155 2.94 5.31 13.05
CA GLY A 155 2.85 5.63 14.48
C GLY A 155 3.68 4.70 15.34
N GLN A 156 3.64 3.39 15.07
CA GLN A 156 4.48 2.42 15.78
C GLN A 156 5.97 2.65 15.53
N LEU A 157 6.38 3.05 14.33
CA LEU A 157 7.78 3.37 14.04
C LEU A 157 8.24 4.66 14.72
N LEU A 158 7.40 5.70 14.72
CA LEU A 158 7.69 6.98 15.39
C LEU A 158 7.79 6.83 16.92
N SER A 159 7.22 5.76 17.49
CA SER A 159 7.39 5.42 18.90
C SER A 159 8.70 4.69 19.24
N ARG A 160 9.53 4.38 18.24
CA ARG A 160 10.78 3.61 18.38
C ARG A 160 12.00 4.48 18.07
N PRO A 161 13.22 4.05 18.47
CA PRO A 161 14.45 4.71 18.04
C PRO A 161 14.56 4.70 16.50
N LEU A 162 14.64 5.89 15.90
CA LEU A 162 14.90 6.09 14.48
C LEU A 162 16.21 6.86 14.29
N THR A 163 16.89 6.58 13.18
CA THR A 163 18.11 7.30 12.81
C THR A 163 17.76 8.65 12.20
N ARG A 164 18.37 9.73 12.69
CA ARG A 164 18.33 11.05 12.06
C ARG A 164 19.39 11.09 10.95
N TYR A 165 18.96 10.81 9.73
CA TYR A 165 19.83 10.79 8.56
C TYR A 165 19.92 12.17 7.90
N PHE A 166 21.14 12.63 7.60
CA PHE A 166 21.39 13.86 6.86
C PHE A 166 21.45 13.53 5.37
N TYR A 167 20.31 13.66 4.69
CA TYR A 167 20.18 13.37 3.28
C TYR A 167 20.74 14.53 2.43
N PRO A 168 21.73 14.31 1.55
CA PRO A 168 22.34 15.37 0.75
C PRO A 168 21.41 15.83 -0.37
N GLU A 169 21.07 17.12 -0.40
CA GLU A 169 20.22 17.73 -1.44
C GLU A 169 21.04 18.22 -2.64
N GLY A 170 22.28 18.66 -2.40
CA GLY A 170 23.17 19.14 -3.47
C GLY A 170 24.34 19.93 -2.94
N ARG A 171 25.30 20.18 -3.84
CA ARG A 171 26.46 21.05 -3.61
C ARG A 171 26.37 22.22 -4.59
N ALA A 172 26.58 23.43 -4.09
CA ALA A 172 26.69 24.63 -4.89
C ALA A 172 28.06 25.27 -4.66
N ALA A 173 28.63 25.85 -5.71
CA ALA A 173 29.87 26.61 -5.65
C ALA A 173 29.68 27.95 -6.35
N VAL A 174 30.17 29.03 -5.76
CA VAL A 174 30.22 30.36 -6.39
C VAL A 174 31.63 30.93 -6.29
N GLN A 175 32.14 31.45 -7.39
CA GLN A 175 33.42 32.16 -7.40
C GLN A 175 33.18 33.63 -7.06
N ASN A 176 33.86 34.13 -6.03
CA ASN A 176 33.81 35.54 -5.65
C ASN A 176 35.21 36.05 -5.32
N ASN A 177 35.65 37.09 -6.05
CA ASN A 177 36.99 37.67 -5.94
C ASN A 177 38.13 36.63 -6.10
N GLY A 178 38.01 35.73 -7.08
CA GLY A 178 39.02 34.70 -7.36
C GLY A 178 39.11 33.58 -6.32
N LYS A 179 38.19 33.53 -5.35
CA LYS A 179 38.06 32.45 -4.36
C LYS A 179 36.74 31.71 -4.56
N ASP A 180 36.81 30.39 -4.49
CA ASP A 180 35.63 29.52 -4.56
C ASP A 180 35.00 29.38 -3.17
N TYR A 181 33.70 29.59 -3.09
CA TYR A 181 32.88 29.36 -1.91
C TYR A 181 31.92 28.22 -2.19
N GLU A 182 32.01 27.16 -1.40
CA GLU A 182 31.21 25.96 -1.59
C GLU A 182 30.27 25.74 -0.41
N SER A 183 29.07 25.25 -0.70
CA SER A 183 28.10 24.82 0.31
C SER A 183 27.48 23.48 -0.09
N GLN A 184 27.25 22.63 0.90
CA GLN A 184 26.50 21.39 0.75
C GLN A 184 25.25 21.46 1.63
N VAL A 185 24.09 21.21 1.03
CA VAL A 185 22.79 21.29 1.72
C VAL A 185 22.31 19.89 2.05
N TYR A 186 21.75 19.74 3.26
CA TYR A 186 21.19 18.49 3.73
C TYR A 186 19.77 18.69 4.26
N THR A 187 18.89 17.73 4.02
CA THR A 187 17.63 17.58 4.77
C THR A 187 17.81 16.55 5.88
N LYS A 188 17.12 16.76 7.00
CA LYS A 188 17.07 15.78 8.09
C LYS A 188 15.88 14.87 7.86
N ARG A 189 16.12 13.55 7.84
CA ARG A 189 15.09 12.53 7.64
C ARG A 189 15.12 11.54 8.80
N LEU A 190 13.95 11.10 9.25
CA LEU A 190 13.83 10.03 10.23
C LEU A 190 13.75 8.71 9.48
N VAL A 191 14.74 7.85 9.68
CA VAL A 191 14.88 6.62 8.88
C VAL A 191 15.20 5.41 9.75
N PHE A 192 14.94 4.23 9.20
CA PHE A 192 15.41 2.94 9.71
C PHE A 192 15.92 2.09 8.55
N LYS A 193 16.75 1.09 8.85
CA LYS A 193 17.11 0.05 7.89
C LYS A 193 16.16 -1.12 8.03
N LEU A 194 15.91 -1.84 6.93
CA LEU A 194 15.02 -3.00 6.97
C LEU A 194 15.51 -4.09 7.93
N SER A 195 16.83 -4.19 8.13
CA SER A 195 17.47 -5.07 9.11
C SER A 195 17.14 -4.75 10.57
N ASP A 196 16.66 -3.53 10.85
CA ASP A 196 16.26 -3.14 12.20
C ASP A 196 14.95 -3.82 12.62
N VAL A 197 14.18 -4.32 11.65
CA VAL A 197 12.86 -4.94 11.87
C VAL A 197 12.77 -6.36 11.30
N THR A 198 13.67 -6.79 10.42
CA THR A 198 13.59 -8.09 9.73
C THR A 198 14.93 -8.83 9.71
N PRO A 199 14.95 -10.16 9.47
CA PRO A 199 16.19 -10.94 9.36
C PRO A 199 16.87 -10.82 7.98
N VAL A 200 16.74 -9.68 7.29
CA VAL A 200 17.40 -9.45 5.99
C VAL A 200 18.93 -9.46 6.16
N LYS A 201 19.64 -10.08 5.22
CA LYS A 201 21.10 -10.21 5.23
C LYS A 201 21.73 -9.39 4.12
N GLU A 202 22.97 -8.96 4.31
CA GLU A 202 23.76 -8.29 3.27
C GLU A 202 23.72 -9.10 1.95
N GLY A 203 23.43 -8.42 0.85
CA GLY A 203 23.28 -9.03 -0.49
C GLY A 203 21.89 -9.60 -0.80
N ASP A 204 20.94 -9.59 0.15
CA ASP A 204 19.54 -9.90 -0.16
C ASP A 204 18.94 -8.82 -1.08
N ASN A 205 18.26 -9.25 -2.14
CA ASN A 205 17.45 -8.38 -2.97
C ASN A 205 16.06 -8.16 -2.37
N LEU A 206 15.52 -6.97 -2.58
CA LEU A 206 14.22 -6.53 -2.11
C LEU A 206 13.36 -6.15 -3.32
N LEU A 207 12.11 -6.59 -3.31
CA LEU A 207 11.10 -6.06 -4.23
C LEU A 207 10.17 -5.14 -3.44
N VAL A 208 10.30 -3.84 -3.69
CA VAL A 208 9.54 -2.79 -3.02
C VAL A 208 8.35 -2.38 -3.86
N MET A 209 7.17 -2.33 -3.23
CA MET A 209 5.93 -1.92 -3.89
C MET A 209 5.23 -0.79 -3.13
N THR A 210 4.68 0.16 -3.89
CA THR A 210 4.03 1.36 -3.34
C THR A 210 2.52 1.32 -3.52
N GLU A 211 1.82 2.21 -2.83
CA GLU A 211 0.37 2.38 -2.94
C GLU A 211 -0.12 2.62 -4.37
N LYS A 212 0.65 3.38 -5.16
CA LYS A 212 0.35 3.66 -6.57
C LYS A 212 0.82 2.56 -7.52
N GLY A 213 1.27 1.43 -6.96
CA GLY A 213 1.68 0.25 -7.68
C GLY A 213 2.96 0.41 -8.48
N LYS A 214 3.92 1.18 -7.96
CA LYS A 214 5.32 1.02 -8.36
C LYS A 214 5.79 -0.37 -7.96
N TYR A 215 6.65 -0.94 -8.79
CA TYR A 215 7.22 -2.26 -8.60
C TYR A 215 8.73 -2.16 -8.89
N ARG A 216 9.58 -2.24 -7.85
CA ARG A 216 11.01 -1.98 -8.01
C ARG A 216 11.86 -2.99 -7.26
N MET A 217 12.77 -3.65 -7.98
CA MET A 217 13.86 -4.39 -7.37
C MET A 217 14.93 -3.42 -6.89
N VAL A 218 15.37 -3.56 -5.64
CA VAL A 218 16.44 -2.79 -5.01
C VAL A 218 17.29 -3.74 -4.15
N ASP A 219 18.52 -3.33 -3.81
CA ASP A 219 19.31 -4.01 -2.79
C ASP A 219 18.88 -3.56 -1.38
N ASN A 220 19.52 -4.09 -0.34
CA ASN A 220 19.20 -3.75 1.05
C ASN A 220 20.09 -2.65 1.65
N SER A 221 20.79 -1.86 0.84
CA SER A 221 21.65 -0.75 1.30
C SER A 221 20.88 0.52 1.64
N GLY A 222 19.67 0.67 1.08
CA GLY A 222 18.81 1.84 1.28
C GLY A 222 18.18 1.95 2.66
N TYR A 223 17.36 3.00 2.81
CA TYR A 223 16.69 3.36 4.05
C TYR A 223 15.18 3.47 3.85
N PHE A 224 14.43 3.21 4.90
CA PHE A 224 13.00 3.51 4.96
C PHE A 224 12.79 4.77 5.79
N GLU A 225 12.29 5.83 5.17
CA GLU A 225 11.93 7.08 5.82
C GLU A 225 10.51 7.02 6.37
N VAL A 226 10.36 7.44 7.63
CA VAL A 226 9.05 7.67 8.24
C VAL A 226 8.82 9.17 8.25
N ARG A 227 7.79 9.62 7.54
CA ARG A 227 7.42 11.03 7.45
C ARG A 227 5.93 11.18 7.64
N ASP A 228 5.57 11.91 8.67
CA ASP A 228 4.19 12.19 9.07
C ASP A 228 3.38 10.89 9.25
N ASN A 229 2.57 10.52 8.24
CA ASN A 229 1.71 9.35 8.25
C ASN A 229 2.09 8.35 7.13
N ASN A 230 3.30 8.45 6.55
CA ASN A 230 3.75 7.63 5.43
C ASN A 230 5.15 7.04 5.66
N ILE A 231 5.40 5.92 4.96
CA ILE A 231 6.72 5.29 4.88
C ILE A 231 7.18 5.33 3.42
N SER A 232 8.43 5.75 3.18
CA SER A 232 9.03 5.82 1.84
C SER A 232 10.36 5.09 1.82
N TYR A 233 10.74 4.50 0.68
CA TYR A 233 12.07 3.96 0.47
C TYR A 233 12.99 5.02 -0.14
N LEU A 234 14.23 5.10 0.35
CA LEU A 234 15.29 5.99 -0.10
C LEU A 234 16.53 5.18 -0.47
N GLN A 235 17.01 5.34 -1.69
CA GLN A 235 18.34 4.90 -2.12
C GLN A 235 19.23 6.13 -2.28
N PRO A 236 20.15 6.42 -1.33
CA PRO A 236 20.95 7.64 -1.38
C PRO A 236 21.91 7.70 -2.57
N GLU A 237 22.40 6.55 -3.04
CA GLU A 237 23.43 6.46 -4.07
C GLU A 237 22.96 6.98 -5.43
N ASP A 238 21.74 6.60 -5.84
CA ASP A 238 21.14 7.01 -7.12
C ASP A 238 19.98 8.02 -6.93
N ARG A 239 19.71 8.42 -5.68
CA ARG A 239 18.62 9.33 -5.28
C ARG A 239 17.22 8.79 -5.59
N THR A 240 17.06 7.47 -5.75
CA THR A 240 15.74 6.86 -5.93
C THR A 240 14.91 7.05 -4.66
N ILE A 241 13.67 7.52 -4.85
CA ILE A 241 12.66 7.64 -3.79
C ILE A 241 11.40 6.91 -4.26
N LEU A 242 10.95 5.96 -3.45
CA LEU A 242 9.65 5.30 -3.62
C LEU A 242 8.74 5.75 -2.48
N GLU A 243 7.81 6.65 -2.79
CA GLU A 243 6.87 7.19 -1.81
C GLU A 243 5.76 6.19 -1.49
N GLN A 244 5.23 6.25 -0.27
CA GLN A 244 4.07 5.46 0.17
C GLN A 244 4.26 3.95 -0.07
N VAL A 245 5.37 3.41 0.45
CA VAL A 245 5.65 1.97 0.40
C VAL A 245 4.63 1.23 1.24
N ARG A 246 3.98 0.23 0.63
CA ARG A 246 2.99 -0.64 1.29
C ARG A 246 3.57 -2.02 1.57
N GLY A 247 4.50 -2.47 0.75
CA GLY A 247 5.00 -3.82 0.80
C GLY A 247 6.44 -3.98 0.35
N VAL A 248 7.14 -4.92 1.00
CA VAL A 248 8.47 -5.37 0.61
C VAL A 248 8.50 -6.89 0.61
N ILE A 249 8.92 -7.48 -0.51
CA ILE A 249 9.24 -8.92 -0.59
C ILE A 249 10.75 -9.09 -0.42
N LEU A 250 11.16 -9.81 0.63
CA LEU A 250 12.54 -10.26 0.81
C LEU A 250 12.81 -11.45 -0.10
N ARG A 251 13.95 -11.43 -0.79
CA ARG A 251 14.39 -12.52 -1.68
C ARG A 251 13.25 -12.96 -2.61
N PRO A 252 12.70 -12.03 -3.41
CA PRO A 252 11.56 -12.32 -4.27
C PRO A 252 11.87 -13.46 -5.24
N PRO A 253 10.86 -14.25 -5.65
CA PRO A 253 11.05 -15.25 -6.69
C PRO A 253 11.50 -14.58 -7.99
N ALA A 254 12.23 -15.33 -8.82
CA ALA A 254 12.66 -14.85 -10.13
C ALA A 254 11.47 -14.65 -11.10
N ALA A 255 10.37 -15.39 -10.90
CA ALA A 255 9.19 -15.31 -11.72
C ALA A 255 8.18 -14.29 -11.19
N SER A 256 7.46 -13.65 -12.11
CA SER A 256 6.38 -12.70 -11.83
C SER A 256 5.17 -13.04 -12.69
N ILE A 257 3.96 -12.67 -12.25
CA ILE A 257 2.77 -12.78 -13.10
C ILE A 257 2.95 -12.00 -14.41
N MET A 258 3.73 -10.90 -14.39
CA MET A 258 4.05 -10.11 -15.58
C MET A 258 4.77 -10.91 -16.67
N ASP A 259 5.43 -12.02 -16.31
CA ASP A 259 6.10 -12.92 -17.26
C ASP A 259 5.09 -13.56 -18.24
N THR A 260 3.80 -13.63 -17.88
CA THR A 260 2.73 -14.09 -18.78
C THR A 260 2.73 -13.36 -20.11
N TYR A 261 2.91 -12.04 -20.10
CA TYR A 261 2.97 -11.25 -21.34
C TYR A 261 4.18 -11.64 -22.20
N TYR A 262 5.36 -11.72 -21.59
CA TYR A 262 6.61 -11.98 -22.31
C TYR A 262 6.67 -13.42 -22.83
N ASP A 263 6.25 -14.39 -22.03
CA ASP A 263 6.16 -15.79 -22.43
C ASP A 263 5.09 -15.97 -23.53
N ALA A 264 3.93 -15.29 -23.40
CA ALA A 264 2.89 -15.35 -24.42
C ALA A 264 3.36 -14.76 -25.75
N ARG A 265 4.01 -13.59 -25.69
CA ARG A 265 4.58 -12.94 -26.86
C ARG A 265 5.62 -13.83 -27.55
N HIS A 266 6.52 -14.43 -26.77
CA HIS A 266 7.54 -15.35 -27.29
C HIS A 266 6.91 -16.51 -28.09
N TYR A 267 5.88 -17.17 -27.54
CA TYR A 267 5.20 -18.26 -28.23
C TYR A 267 4.49 -17.80 -29.51
N LEU A 268 3.78 -16.67 -29.47
CA LEU A 268 3.07 -16.15 -30.63
C LEU A 268 4.02 -15.71 -31.76
N GLU A 269 5.14 -15.08 -31.42
CA GLU A 269 6.21 -14.72 -32.37
C GLU A 269 6.88 -15.98 -32.96
N GLY A 270 7.04 -17.03 -32.15
CA GLY A 270 7.55 -18.34 -32.58
C GLY A 270 6.59 -19.14 -33.47
N GLY A 271 5.34 -18.69 -33.62
CA GLY A 271 4.32 -19.35 -34.43
C GLY A 271 3.53 -20.43 -33.71
N ASP A 272 3.77 -20.62 -32.41
CA ASP A 272 2.99 -21.55 -31.58
C ASP A 272 1.58 -21.02 -31.34
N ARG A 273 0.63 -21.94 -31.17
CA ARG A 273 -0.69 -21.64 -30.59
C ARG A 273 -0.54 -21.61 -29.07
N LEU A 274 -1.22 -20.69 -28.40
CA LEU A 274 -1.16 -20.50 -26.96
C LEU A 274 -2.53 -20.56 -26.29
N LEU A 275 -2.60 -21.30 -25.20
CA LEU A 275 -3.71 -21.28 -24.25
C LEU A 275 -3.22 -20.66 -22.93
N VAL A 276 -3.89 -19.60 -22.47
CA VAL A 276 -3.62 -18.99 -21.15
C VAL A 276 -4.81 -19.23 -20.25
N LEU A 277 -4.58 -19.88 -19.10
CA LEU A 277 -5.60 -20.23 -18.13
C LEU A 277 -5.32 -19.46 -16.84
N VAL A 278 -6.18 -18.48 -16.54
CA VAL A 278 -6.08 -17.63 -15.35
C VAL A 278 -7.03 -18.18 -14.28
N LEU A 279 -6.48 -18.67 -13.18
CA LEU A 279 -7.20 -19.27 -12.05
C LEU A 279 -7.33 -18.21 -10.95
N ASP A 280 -8.32 -17.33 -11.05
CA ASP A 280 -8.46 -16.17 -10.16
C ASP A 280 -8.51 -16.61 -8.69
N GLY A 281 -7.75 -15.92 -7.83
CA GLY A 281 -7.67 -16.21 -6.40
C GLY A 281 -6.83 -17.42 -6.01
N LEU A 282 -6.27 -18.22 -6.93
CA LEU A 282 -5.41 -19.35 -6.53
C LEU A 282 -4.05 -18.86 -6.04
N ASN A 283 -3.83 -18.91 -4.72
CA ASN A 283 -2.52 -18.61 -4.14
C ASN A 283 -1.60 -19.84 -4.05
N TYR A 284 -0.30 -19.60 -3.89
CA TYR A 284 0.70 -20.68 -3.88
C TYR A 284 0.54 -21.64 -2.69
N ASN A 285 0.09 -21.15 -1.53
CA ASN A 285 -0.12 -21.97 -0.35
C ASN A 285 -1.35 -22.90 -0.53
N GLN A 286 -2.44 -22.37 -1.08
CA GLN A 286 -3.61 -23.14 -1.49
C GLN A 286 -3.25 -24.21 -2.52
N TYR A 287 -2.48 -23.85 -3.55
CA TYR A 287 -1.96 -24.80 -4.52
C TYR A 287 -1.17 -25.93 -3.84
N SER A 288 -0.22 -25.57 -2.97
CA SER A 288 0.64 -26.55 -2.29
C SER A 288 -0.19 -27.52 -1.44
N TYR A 289 -1.16 -26.98 -0.69
CA TYR A 289 -2.10 -27.77 0.10
C TYR A 289 -2.98 -28.67 -0.78
N ALA A 290 -3.56 -28.13 -1.85
CA ALA A 290 -4.45 -28.86 -2.75
C ALA A 290 -3.72 -30.00 -3.47
N ALA A 291 -2.49 -29.78 -3.93
CA ALA A 291 -1.65 -30.81 -4.57
C ALA A 291 -1.21 -31.91 -3.58
N ALA A 292 -0.94 -31.54 -2.32
CA ALA A 292 -0.60 -32.51 -1.27
C ALA A 292 -1.79 -33.38 -0.87
N ASN A 293 -3.00 -32.81 -0.87
CA ASN A 293 -4.23 -33.48 -0.42
C ASN A 293 -5.09 -34.08 -1.54
N GLY A 294 -4.57 -34.13 -2.77
CA GLY A 294 -5.22 -34.83 -3.88
C GLY A 294 -6.36 -34.06 -4.56
N TYR A 295 -6.47 -32.74 -4.34
CA TYR A 295 -7.42 -31.87 -5.02
C TYR A 295 -6.94 -31.39 -6.39
N MET A 296 -5.64 -31.53 -6.73
CA MET A 296 -5.08 -31.15 -8.04
C MET A 296 -4.31 -32.31 -8.72
N PRO A 297 -4.91 -33.49 -8.89
CA PRO A 297 -4.21 -34.66 -9.42
C PRO A 297 -3.70 -34.47 -10.86
N PHE A 298 -4.38 -33.69 -11.71
CA PHE A 298 -3.95 -33.46 -13.09
C PHE A 298 -2.75 -32.52 -13.14
N LEU A 299 -2.83 -31.33 -12.53
CA LEU A 299 -1.71 -30.37 -12.55
C LEU A 299 -0.45 -30.90 -11.85
N LYS A 300 -0.62 -31.74 -10.82
CA LYS A 300 0.50 -32.42 -10.15
C LYS A 300 1.36 -33.27 -11.09
N ARG A 301 0.82 -33.75 -12.22
CA ARG A 301 1.56 -34.56 -13.21
C ARG A 301 2.59 -33.75 -13.99
N TYR A 302 2.46 -32.43 -14.03
CA TYR A 302 3.41 -31.52 -14.69
C TYR A 302 4.50 -31.00 -13.72
N GLY A 303 4.56 -31.55 -12.51
CA GLY A 303 5.54 -31.17 -11.51
C GLY A 303 5.11 -29.98 -10.64
N THR A 304 6.07 -29.47 -9.86
CA THR A 304 5.83 -28.34 -8.96
C THR A 304 5.73 -27.04 -9.75
N ALA A 305 4.69 -26.26 -9.49
CA ALA A 305 4.53 -24.93 -10.08
C ALA A 305 5.70 -24.03 -9.69
N VAL A 306 6.11 -23.13 -10.58
CA VAL A 306 7.02 -22.05 -10.21
C VAL A 306 6.25 -21.08 -9.31
N LYS A 307 6.83 -20.66 -8.20
CA LYS A 307 6.27 -19.59 -7.36
C LYS A 307 6.54 -18.26 -8.06
N ALA A 308 5.49 -17.52 -8.40
CA ALA A 308 5.59 -16.21 -9.05
C ALA A 308 5.09 -15.10 -8.12
N SER A 309 5.73 -13.93 -8.18
CA SER A 309 5.26 -12.74 -7.47
C SER A 309 4.10 -12.07 -8.20
N GLY A 310 3.07 -11.65 -7.47
CA GLY A 310 2.03 -10.75 -7.94
C GLY A 310 2.47 -9.29 -7.92
N VAL A 311 1.49 -8.39 -8.06
CA VAL A 311 1.65 -6.93 -8.02
C VAL A 311 0.78 -6.33 -6.92
N TYR A 312 1.07 -5.08 -6.52
CA TYR A 312 0.28 -4.34 -5.54
C TYR A 312 -0.38 -3.11 -6.19
N PRO A 313 -1.64 -2.76 -5.86
CA PRO A 313 -2.52 -3.47 -4.91
C PRO A 313 -2.98 -4.87 -5.38
N PRO A 314 -3.15 -5.85 -4.48
CA PRO A 314 -3.65 -7.18 -4.84
C PRO A 314 -5.17 -7.11 -5.08
N ALA A 315 -5.51 -6.65 -6.26
CA ALA A 315 -6.86 -6.57 -6.78
C ALA A 315 -6.92 -7.27 -8.15
N SER A 316 -8.09 -7.81 -8.50
CA SER A 316 -8.25 -8.73 -9.63
C SER A 316 -7.96 -8.05 -10.96
N ASN A 317 -8.42 -6.80 -11.14
CA ASN A 317 -8.14 -6.00 -12.33
C ASN A 317 -6.68 -5.56 -12.41
N VAL A 318 -6.08 -5.24 -11.26
CA VAL A 318 -4.68 -4.82 -11.18
C VAL A 318 -3.75 -5.96 -11.61
N GLY A 319 -4.00 -7.17 -11.07
CA GLY A 319 -3.28 -8.37 -11.46
C GLY A 319 -3.52 -8.78 -12.92
N LEU A 320 -4.78 -8.70 -13.40
CA LEU A 320 -5.10 -9.00 -14.79
C LEU A 320 -4.41 -8.04 -15.76
N ALA A 321 -4.39 -6.74 -15.47
CA ALA A 321 -3.69 -5.76 -16.29
C ALA A 321 -2.19 -6.04 -16.35
N ALA A 322 -1.57 -6.41 -15.22
CA ALA A 322 -0.16 -6.78 -15.16
C ALA A 322 0.15 -8.06 -15.96
N LEU A 323 -0.71 -9.09 -15.89
CA LEU A 323 -0.63 -10.30 -16.73
C LEU A 323 -0.69 -9.95 -18.22
N LEU A 324 -1.64 -9.09 -18.59
CA LEU A 324 -1.93 -8.76 -19.99
C LEU A 324 -0.90 -7.83 -20.62
N THR A 325 -0.22 -6.99 -19.84
CA THR A 325 0.69 -5.95 -20.37
C THR A 325 2.15 -6.23 -20.06
N GLY A 326 2.46 -7.10 -19.10
CA GLY A 326 3.82 -7.34 -18.62
C GLY A 326 4.42 -6.15 -17.87
N GLN A 327 3.58 -5.21 -17.44
CA GLN A 327 3.97 -3.95 -16.82
C GLN A 327 3.34 -3.78 -15.44
N ALA A 328 4.03 -3.01 -14.58
CA ALA A 328 3.56 -2.72 -13.24
C ALA A 328 2.28 -1.86 -13.26
N PRO A 329 1.46 -1.89 -12.20
CA PRO A 329 0.22 -1.11 -12.12
C PRO A 329 0.37 0.40 -12.40
N GLU A 330 1.45 1.04 -11.94
CA GLU A 330 1.71 2.46 -12.24
C GLU A 330 1.86 2.71 -13.77
N GLU A 331 2.52 1.78 -14.46
CA GLU A 331 2.87 1.86 -15.87
C GLU A 331 1.67 1.48 -16.75
N ASN A 332 0.98 0.39 -16.42
CA ASN A 332 -0.19 -0.08 -17.16
C ASN A 332 -1.45 0.74 -16.88
N GLY A 333 -1.47 1.52 -15.79
CA GLY A 333 -2.52 2.48 -15.46
C GLY A 333 -3.68 1.96 -14.60
N ILE A 334 -3.67 0.67 -14.21
CA ILE A 334 -4.72 0.04 -13.39
C ILE A 334 -4.19 -0.13 -11.98
N VAL A 335 -4.58 0.75 -11.05
CA VAL A 335 -4.11 0.75 -9.66
C VAL A 335 -5.21 0.41 -8.66
N SER A 336 -6.42 0.14 -9.14
CA SER A 336 -7.57 -0.27 -8.33
C SER A 336 -8.52 -1.18 -9.11
N GLU A 337 -9.40 -1.87 -8.40
CA GLU A 337 -10.44 -2.73 -9.01
C GLU A 337 -11.45 -1.94 -9.88
N LYS A 338 -11.53 -0.62 -9.70
CA LYS A 338 -12.46 0.25 -10.44
C LYS A 338 -11.87 0.72 -11.76
N ASP A 339 -10.56 0.68 -11.91
CA ASP A 339 -9.89 1.10 -13.13
C ASP A 339 -10.11 0.06 -14.24
N ARG A 340 -10.32 0.56 -15.46
CA ARG A 340 -10.60 -0.27 -16.64
C ARG A 340 -9.71 0.03 -17.83
N GLN A 341 -9.31 1.29 -17.99
CA GLN A 341 -8.58 1.78 -19.15
C GLN A 341 -7.08 1.51 -19.01
N LEU A 342 -6.54 0.64 -19.85
CA LEU A 342 -5.10 0.40 -19.96
C LEU A 342 -4.39 1.62 -20.60
N LYS A 343 -3.22 1.96 -20.05
CA LYS A 343 -2.24 2.92 -20.63
C LYS A 343 -1.17 2.24 -21.48
N ALA A 344 -1.10 0.92 -21.42
CA ALA A 344 -0.14 0.09 -22.12
C ALA A 344 -0.84 -0.93 -23.03
N SER A 345 -0.20 -1.27 -24.14
CA SER A 345 -0.71 -2.30 -25.04
C SER A 345 -0.70 -3.67 -24.39
N SER A 346 -1.78 -4.42 -24.56
CA SER A 346 -1.87 -5.79 -24.05
C SER A 346 -1.25 -6.82 -25.01
N ILE A 347 -1.19 -8.07 -24.57
CA ILE A 347 -0.86 -9.21 -25.42
C ILE A 347 -1.82 -9.35 -26.61
N PHE A 348 -3.05 -8.82 -26.51
CA PHE A 348 -4.02 -8.84 -27.59
C PHE A 348 -3.66 -7.85 -28.71
N ALA A 349 -3.11 -6.68 -28.37
CA ALA A 349 -2.51 -5.79 -29.38
C ALA A 349 -1.37 -6.48 -30.14
N GLU A 350 -0.51 -7.21 -29.42
CA GLU A 350 0.60 -7.92 -30.03
C GLU A 350 0.13 -9.06 -30.94
N ALA A 351 -0.85 -9.85 -30.49
CA ALA A 351 -1.49 -10.86 -31.32
C ALA A 351 -2.13 -10.27 -32.59
N ASN A 352 -2.85 -9.15 -32.47
CA ASN A 352 -3.41 -8.43 -33.63
C ASN A 352 -2.31 -7.96 -34.60
N ARG A 353 -1.20 -7.42 -34.08
CA ARG A 353 -0.03 -7.00 -34.89
C ARG A 353 0.56 -8.17 -35.66
N LEU A 354 0.60 -9.36 -35.06
CA LEU A 354 1.07 -10.60 -35.67
C LEU A 354 0.01 -11.28 -36.57
N SER A 355 -1.15 -10.64 -36.78
CA SER A 355 -2.28 -11.20 -37.52
C SER A 355 -2.78 -12.56 -36.96
N LYS A 356 -2.68 -12.71 -35.64
CA LYS A 356 -3.10 -13.92 -34.90
C LYS A 356 -4.57 -13.81 -34.50
N LYS A 357 -5.29 -14.93 -34.59
CA LYS A 357 -6.71 -15.01 -34.20
C LYS A 357 -6.81 -15.23 -32.69
N VAL A 358 -7.50 -14.34 -32.00
CA VAL A 358 -7.59 -14.33 -30.53
C VAL A 358 -9.01 -14.59 -30.02
N LEU A 359 -9.12 -15.31 -28.91
CA LEU A 359 -10.32 -15.44 -28.10
C LEU A 359 -9.99 -15.15 -26.63
N PHE A 360 -10.79 -14.32 -25.98
CA PHE A 360 -10.74 -14.13 -24.54
C PHE A 360 -12.12 -14.44 -23.94
N LEU A 361 -12.16 -15.40 -23.03
CA LEU A 361 -13.35 -15.86 -22.32
C LEU A 361 -13.29 -15.40 -20.85
N GLU A 362 -14.34 -14.72 -20.41
CA GLU A 362 -14.49 -14.21 -19.05
C GLU A 362 -15.97 -14.26 -18.63
N ALA A 363 -16.24 -14.47 -17.34
CA ALA A 363 -17.59 -14.33 -16.81
C ALA A 363 -18.07 -12.86 -16.91
N ALA A 364 -19.34 -12.64 -17.25
CA ALA A 364 -19.88 -11.29 -17.39
C ALA A 364 -20.00 -10.57 -16.04
N PRO A 365 -19.79 -9.23 -15.98
CA PRO A 365 -19.45 -8.30 -17.06
C PRO A 365 -17.94 -8.07 -17.26
N ASN A 366 -17.53 -7.67 -18.47
CA ASN A 366 -16.15 -7.30 -18.82
C ASN A 366 -15.55 -6.30 -17.82
N ARG A 367 -14.33 -6.57 -17.37
CA ARG A 367 -13.65 -5.78 -16.34
C ARG A 367 -12.57 -4.82 -16.83
N LEU A 368 -11.97 -5.05 -18.01
CA LEU A 368 -10.91 -4.20 -18.56
C LEU A 368 -11.19 -3.81 -20.01
N ASP A 369 -10.80 -2.60 -20.38
CA ASP A 369 -10.87 -2.11 -21.75
C ASP A 369 -9.59 -2.52 -22.48
N THR A 370 -9.68 -3.55 -23.33
CA THR A 370 -8.57 -4.10 -24.12
C THR A 370 -8.82 -3.95 -25.62
N GLU A 371 -7.84 -4.28 -26.45
CA GLU A 371 -7.91 -4.18 -27.91
C GLU A 371 -8.87 -5.17 -28.55
N ILE A 372 -9.36 -6.15 -27.79
CA ILE A 372 -10.43 -7.06 -28.18
C ILE A 372 -11.57 -6.99 -27.16
N GLN A 373 -12.78 -7.28 -27.61
CA GLN A 373 -13.89 -7.47 -26.69
C GLN A 373 -13.87 -8.92 -26.19
N PRO A 374 -13.81 -9.16 -24.86
CA PRO A 374 -13.98 -10.51 -24.33
C PRO A 374 -15.35 -11.07 -24.74
N LEU A 375 -15.43 -12.36 -25.02
CA LEU A 375 -16.70 -13.05 -25.20
C LEU A 375 -17.25 -13.35 -23.79
N PRO A 376 -18.33 -12.65 -23.36
CA PRO A 376 -18.88 -12.87 -22.04
C PRO A 376 -19.54 -14.25 -21.97
N VAL A 377 -19.28 -14.96 -20.88
CA VAL A 377 -19.99 -16.18 -20.51
C VAL A 377 -20.89 -15.88 -19.32
N THR A 378 -22.12 -16.37 -19.37
CA THR A 378 -23.14 -16.21 -18.32
C THR A 378 -23.49 -17.57 -17.77
N ASP A 379 -23.82 -17.64 -16.49
CA ASP A 379 -24.44 -18.82 -15.86
C ASP A 379 -25.76 -19.19 -16.57
N ARG A 380 -25.72 -20.21 -17.43
CA ARG A 380 -26.85 -20.67 -18.25
C ARG A 380 -27.76 -21.61 -17.47
N ASN A 381 -27.21 -22.33 -16.48
CA ASN A 381 -27.93 -23.35 -15.74
C ASN A 381 -28.54 -22.79 -14.42
N SER A 382 -28.20 -21.54 -14.08
CA SER A 382 -28.62 -20.80 -12.88
C SER A 382 -28.22 -21.47 -11.56
N ASP A 383 -27.09 -22.19 -11.53
CA ASP A 383 -26.55 -22.84 -10.34
C ASP A 383 -25.69 -21.91 -9.46
N GLY A 384 -25.43 -20.69 -9.93
CA GLY A 384 -24.65 -19.68 -9.25
C GLY A 384 -23.14 -19.79 -9.48
N ASN A 385 -22.70 -20.66 -10.40
CA ASN A 385 -21.34 -20.77 -10.90
C ASN A 385 -21.33 -20.45 -12.41
N THR A 386 -20.23 -19.88 -12.92
CA THR A 386 -20.04 -19.64 -14.36
C THR A 386 -18.84 -20.39 -14.92
N ASP A 387 -18.01 -21.01 -14.06
CA ASP A 387 -16.79 -21.69 -14.47
C ASP A 387 -17.08 -22.99 -15.27
N ASP A 388 -18.20 -23.65 -15.02
CA ASP A 388 -18.66 -24.81 -15.81
C ASP A 388 -19.08 -24.39 -17.23
N ASP A 389 -19.84 -23.31 -17.37
CA ASP A 389 -20.20 -22.71 -18.65
C ASP A 389 -18.98 -22.16 -19.41
N LEU A 390 -18.00 -21.58 -18.70
CA LEU A 390 -16.71 -21.15 -19.24
C LEU A 390 -15.93 -22.35 -19.77
N TYR A 391 -15.88 -23.45 -19.01
CA TYR A 391 -15.26 -24.70 -19.42
C TYR A 391 -15.91 -25.27 -20.69
N GLU A 392 -17.24 -25.34 -20.76
CA GLU A 392 -17.93 -25.84 -21.96
C GLU A 392 -17.68 -24.93 -23.17
N THR A 393 -17.73 -23.62 -22.95
CA THR A 393 -17.47 -22.63 -24.00
C THR A 393 -16.01 -22.71 -24.48
N ALA A 394 -15.05 -22.90 -23.58
CA ALA A 394 -13.65 -23.09 -23.94
C ALA A 394 -13.47 -24.33 -24.83
N LEU A 395 -14.02 -25.48 -24.41
CA LEU A 395 -13.97 -26.72 -25.19
C LEU A 395 -14.56 -26.57 -26.59
N ALA A 396 -15.69 -25.87 -26.72
CA ALA A 396 -16.35 -25.64 -28.00
C ALA A 396 -15.55 -24.75 -28.96
N ASN A 397 -14.52 -24.04 -28.48
CA ASN A 397 -13.73 -23.09 -29.28
C ASN A 397 -12.29 -23.55 -29.58
N LEU A 398 -11.78 -24.62 -28.94
CA LEU A 398 -10.38 -25.06 -29.11
C LEU A 398 -9.98 -25.34 -30.58
N ASP A 399 -10.90 -25.92 -31.36
CA ASP A 399 -10.66 -26.33 -32.74
C ASP A 399 -11.02 -25.25 -33.79
N LYS A 400 -11.44 -24.06 -33.36
CA LYS A 400 -11.87 -22.98 -34.29
C LYS A 400 -10.70 -22.16 -34.86
N GLY A 401 -9.48 -22.69 -34.81
CA GLY A 401 -8.29 -22.08 -35.38
C GLY A 401 -7.82 -20.80 -34.69
N TYR A 402 -8.08 -20.65 -33.38
CA TYR A 402 -7.49 -19.56 -32.59
C TYR A 402 -6.01 -19.82 -32.33
N ASP A 403 -5.19 -18.79 -32.47
CA ASP A 403 -3.78 -18.77 -32.12
C ASP A 403 -3.56 -18.46 -30.65
N LEU A 404 -4.43 -17.63 -30.05
CA LEU A 404 -4.44 -17.33 -28.62
C LEU A 404 -5.85 -17.55 -28.08
N ILE A 405 -5.97 -18.41 -27.06
CA ILE A 405 -7.18 -18.50 -26.24
C ILE A 405 -6.79 -18.14 -24.81
N MET A 406 -7.46 -17.16 -24.22
CA MET A 406 -7.37 -16.86 -22.80
C MET A 406 -8.69 -17.20 -22.12
N VAL A 407 -8.63 -17.90 -20.99
CA VAL A 407 -9.81 -18.23 -20.17
C VAL A 407 -9.52 -17.83 -18.75
N ARG A 408 -10.41 -17.05 -18.16
CA ARG A 408 -10.34 -16.65 -16.76
C ARG A 408 -11.45 -17.33 -15.96
N PHE A 409 -11.08 -18.10 -14.96
CA PHE A 409 -11.95 -18.82 -14.03
C PHE A 409 -11.99 -18.09 -12.69
N HIS A 410 -13.14 -18.08 -12.00
CA HIS A 410 -13.36 -17.25 -10.81
C HIS A 410 -13.77 -18.02 -9.54
N ASP A 411 -14.21 -19.27 -9.66
CA ASP A 411 -14.85 -20.02 -8.57
C ASP A 411 -13.92 -20.18 -7.34
N ILE A 412 -12.60 -20.28 -7.55
CA ILE A 412 -11.62 -20.34 -6.45
C ILE A 412 -11.64 -19.05 -5.61
N ASP A 413 -11.63 -17.89 -6.25
CA ASP A 413 -11.67 -16.61 -5.53
C ASP A 413 -13.02 -16.39 -4.84
N GLU A 414 -14.13 -16.66 -5.54
CA GLU A 414 -15.48 -16.47 -5.00
C GLU A 414 -15.73 -17.37 -3.78
N THR A 415 -15.35 -18.65 -3.86
CA THR A 415 -15.45 -19.57 -2.73
C THR A 415 -14.43 -19.24 -1.64
N GLY A 416 -13.21 -18.82 -1.99
CA GLY A 416 -12.17 -18.41 -1.05
C GLY A 416 -12.58 -17.22 -0.20
N GLN A 417 -13.17 -16.19 -0.80
CA GLN A 417 -13.72 -15.03 -0.10
C GLN A 417 -14.89 -15.43 0.82
N ARG A 418 -15.79 -16.30 0.33
CA ARG A 418 -17.01 -16.68 1.04
C ARG A 418 -16.78 -17.65 2.20
N TYR A 419 -15.89 -18.63 2.03
CA TYR A 419 -15.73 -19.75 2.96
C TYR A 419 -14.34 -19.85 3.58
N GLY A 420 -13.34 -19.19 3.00
CA GLY A 420 -11.93 -19.23 3.42
C GLY A 420 -11.06 -20.11 2.52
N GLU A 421 -9.78 -19.74 2.43
CA GLU A 421 -8.85 -20.27 1.43
C GLU A 421 -8.68 -21.79 1.40
N ILE A 422 -8.73 -22.46 2.55
CA ILE A 422 -8.56 -23.92 2.69
C ILE A 422 -9.87 -24.64 3.03
N ALA A 423 -11.00 -23.94 2.98
CA ALA A 423 -12.28 -24.53 3.30
C ALA A 423 -12.67 -25.60 2.27
N ARG A 424 -13.49 -26.56 2.70
CA ARG A 424 -13.94 -27.66 1.83
C ARG A 424 -14.56 -27.17 0.51
N PRO A 425 -15.45 -26.15 0.49
CA PRO A 425 -15.98 -25.63 -0.78
C PRO A 425 -14.89 -25.11 -1.72
N THR A 426 -13.92 -24.35 -1.20
CA THR A 426 -12.79 -23.84 -2.01
C THR A 426 -11.90 -24.95 -2.54
N MET A 427 -11.63 -25.98 -1.75
CA MET A 427 -10.89 -27.16 -2.23
C MET A 427 -11.67 -27.96 -3.29
N GLN A 428 -13.00 -27.99 -3.20
CA GLN A 428 -13.85 -28.58 -4.22
C GLN A 428 -13.84 -27.76 -5.52
N ALA A 429 -13.87 -26.42 -5.44
CA ALA A 429 -13.70 -25.53 -6.59
C ALA A 429 -12.36 -25.80 -7.30
N ILE A 430 -11.26 -25.87 -6.53
CA ILE A 430 -9.94 -26.24 -7.08
C ILE A 430 -9.97 -27.62 -7.77
N SER A 431 -10.65 -28.61 -7.18
CA SER A 431 -10.73 -29.95 -7.76
C SER A 431 -11.59 -30.03 -9.01
N SER A 432 -12.70 -29.29 -9.07
CA SER A 432 -13.52 -29.15 -10.27
C SER A 432 -12.72 -28.48 -11.39
N LEU A 433 -11.99 -27.42 -11.05
CA LEU A 433 -11.16 -26.69 -12.00
C LEU A 433 -10.02 -27.57 -12.54
N ASP A 434 -9.29 -28.29 -11.69
CA ASP A 434 -8.25 -29.25 -12.13
C ASP A 434 -8.79 -30.29 -13.14
N ASN A 435 -10.04 -30.75 -12.95
CA ASN A 435 -10.72 -31.62 -13.91
C ASN A 435 -11.07 -30.89 -15.22
N TYR A 436 -11.53 -29.65 -15.18
CA TYR A 436 -11.75 -28.83 -16.39
C TYR A 436 -10.46 -28.63 -17.17
N LEU A 437 -9.38 -28.22 -16.49
CA LEU A 437 -8.05 -28.04 -17.08
C LEU A 437 -7.58 -29.32 -17.76
N SER A 438 -7.80 -30.49 -17.14
CA SER A 438 -7.41 -31.79 -17.73
C SER A 438 -8.02 -32.03 -19.11
N LYS A 439 -9.30 -31.68 -19.27
CA LYS A 439 -10.06 -31.90 -20.50
C LYS A 439 -9.73 -30.83 -21.55
N ILE A 440 -9.59 -29.57 -21.14
CA ILE A 440 -9.21 -28.48 -22.03
C ILE A 440 -7.81 -28.73 -22.60
N ILE A 441 -6.83 -28.98 -21.74
CA ILE A 441 -5.43 -29.14 -22.14
C ILE A 441 -5.23 -30.41 -22.97
N SER A 442 -5.95 -31.51 -22.67
CA SER A 442 -5.86 -32.74 -23.47
C SER A 442 -6.25 -32.59 -24.95
N LYS A 443 -7.00 -31.52 -25.29
CA LYS A 443 -7.44 -31.21 -26.65
C LYS A 443 -6.69 -30.03 -27.27
N TRP A 444 -5.84 -29.35 -26.51
CA TRP A 444 -5.03 -28.25 -27.02
C TRP A 444 -3.71 -28.79 -27.58
N SER A 445 -3.38 -28.37 -28.80
CA SER A 445 -2.17 -28.81 -29.52
C SER A 445 -1.01 -27.81 -29.46
N GLY A 446 -1.17 -26.72 -28.71
CA GLY A 446 -0.16 -25.68 -28.56
C GLY A 446 0.39 -25.58 -27.13
N LYS A 447 1.11 -24.49 -26.86
CA LYS A 447 1.66 -24.18 -25.54
C LYS A 447 0.55 -23.78 -24.57
N VAL A 448 0.76 -24.04 -23.28
CA VAL A 448 -0.15 -23.62 -22.22
C VAL A 448 0.60 -22.85 -21.13
N ILE A 449 0.06 -21.70 -20.75
CA ILE A 449 0.45 -20.97 -19.54
C ILE A 449 -0.71 -21.05 -18.55
N ILE A 450 -0.42 -21.37 -17.29
CA ILE A 450 -1.41 -21.41 -16.21
C ILE A 450 -0.87 -20.58 -15.05
N THR A 451 -1.67 -19.63 -14.56
CA THR A 451 -1.31 -18.78 -13.43
C THR A 451 -2.55 -18.21 -12.75
N ALA A 452 -2.39 -17.47 -11.66
CA ALA A 452 -3.40 -16.56 -11.15
C ALA A 452 -2.96 -15.09 -11.35
N ASN A 453 -3.93 -14.18 -11.33
CA ASN A 453 -3.75 -12.72 -11.30
C ASN A 453 -3.44 -12.21 -9.87
N GLN A 454 -3.98 -12.89 -8.86
CA GLN A 454 -3.80 -12.59 -7.43
C GLN A 454 -4.11 -13.83 -6.59
N GLY A 455 -3.68 -13.83 -5.32
CA GLY A 455 -4.19 -14.77 -4.33
C GLY A 455 -5.54 -14.34 -3.75
N SER A 456 -6.37 -15.31 -3.34
CA SER A 456 -7.68 -15.05 -2.74
C SER A 456 -7.54 -14.54 -1.32
N MET A 457 -8.39 -13.58 -0.95
CA MET A 457 -8.49 -13.03 0.40
C MET A 457 -9.53 -13.81 1.22
N SER A 458 -9.12 -14.45 2.32
CA SER A 458 -10.07 -15.06 3.25
C SER A 458 -10.73 -14.07 4.22
N GLY A 459 -12.04 -14.25 4.48
CA GLY A 459 -12.68 -13.81 5.73
C GLY A 459 -13.07 -12.33 5.84
N LYS A 460 -13.30 -11.62 4.72
CA LYS A 460 -13.70 -10.21 4.74
C LYS A 460 -15.13 -9.97 4.27
N LEU A 461 -15.83 -9.07 4.98
CA LEU A 461 -17.03 -8.39 4.49
C LEU A 461 -16.69 -7.65 3.18
N VAL A 462 -17.64 -7.59 2.25
CA VAL A 462 -17.55 -6.78 1.03
C VAL A 462 -17.04 -5.37 1.37
N GLY A 463 -15.91 -4.96 0.80
CA GLY A 463 -15.32 -3.64 0.98
C GLY A 463 -14.11 -3.54 1.90
N ALA A 464 -13.62 -4.63 2.49
CA ALA A 464 -12.38 -4.59 3.27
C ALA A 464 -11.14 -4.77 2.35
N GLU A 465 -10.16 -3.89 2.54
CA GLU A 465 -9.15 -3.49 1.54
C GLU A 465 -7.93 -4.42 1.39
N ALA A 466 -7.07 -4.13 0.40
CA ALA A 466 -6.07 -5.01 -0.18
C ALA A 466 -4.82 -5.21 0.73
N ILE A 467 -4.70 -6.37 1.38
CA ILE A 467 -3.60 -6.65 2.31
C ILE A 467 -2.37 -7.17 1.55
N PHE A 468 -1.21 -6.53 1.73
CA PHE A 468 0.07 -7.06 1.25
C PHE A 468 0.51 -8.23 2.14
N SER A 469 0.31 -9.46 1.69
CA SER A 469 0.61 -10.69 2.44
C SER A 469 1.22 -11.76 1.55
N ASN A 470 1.87 -12.77 2.16
CA ASN A 470 2.37 -13.93 1.42
C ASN A 470 1.25 -14.65 0.63
N ASN A 471 0.05 -14.78 1.18
CA ASN A 471 -1.08 -15.44 0.50
C ASN A 471 -1.57 -14.63 -0.71
N ASN A 472 -1.47 -13.29 -0.68
CA ASN A 472 -1.98 -12.48 -1.79
C ASN A 472 -0.92 -12.24 -2.87
N MET A 473 0.36 -12.23 -2.49
CA MET A 473 1.46 -11.82 -3.35
C MET A 473 2.15 -12.99 -4.08
N PHE A 474 1.84 -14.25 -3.77
CA PHE A 474 2.45 -15.39 -4.45
C PHE A 474 1.42 -16.34 -5.05
N VAL A 475 1.59 -16.61 -6.35
CA VAL A 475 0.70 -17.47 -7.13
C VAL A 475 1.51 -18.58 -7.82
N PRO A 476 0.89 -19.72 -8.14
CA PRO A 476 1.55 -20.75 -8.93
C PRO A 476 1.63 -20.34 -10.41
N TYR A 477 2.71 -20.71 -11.09
CA TYR A 477 2.94 -20.45 -12.50
C TYR A 477 3.44 -21.72 -13.20
N TRP A 478 2.76 -22.11 -14.28
CA TRP A 478 3.13 -23.26 -15.11
C TRP A 478 3.31 -22.86 -16.56
N ARG A 479 4.30 -23.50 -17.20
CA ARG A 479 4.47 -23.55 -18.65
C ARG A 479 4.44 -25.00 -19.07
N ILE A 480 3.43 -25.37 -19.84
CA ILE A 480 3.24 -26.75 -20.31
C ILE A 480 3.54 -26.77 -21.82
N PRO A 481 4.40 -27.69 -22.28
CA PRO A 481 4.87 -27.75 -23.65
C PRO A 481 3.81 -28.18 -24.67
#